data_AF-X0WVH0-F1
#
_entry.id   AF-X0WVH0-F1
#
_cell.length_a   1.000
_cell.length_b   1.000
_cell.length_c   1.000
_cell.angle_alpha   90.00
_cell.angle_beta   90.00
_cell.angle_gamma   90.00
#
_symmetry.space_group_name_H-M   'P 1'
#
loop_
_entity.id
_entity.type
_entity.pdbx_description
1 polymer ?
#
loop_
_entity_poly.entity_id
_entity_poly.type
_entity_poly.pdbx_seq_one_letter_code
_entity_poly.pdbx_strand_id
1 'polypeptide(L)'
;GLREGYYVKSDALIVMFDLTSLVTFKNASKLISSYVSFMGNDKPIVLCGTKCDIKTRKVTNTMIRDFSIKHNIPYVEISSKSNYHFEKPLVRLMKDLTGKEDLTLFVDEEKPVVIPTLPTDEGWCNLF
;
A
#
# COMPACT_ATOMS: atom_id res chain seq x y z
N GLY A 1 -14.82 8.03 -6.72
CA GLY A 1 -14.13 7.43 -5.56
C GLY A 1 -14.78 6.10 -5.24
N LEU A 2 -14.17 5.29 -4.37
CA LEU A 2 -14.79 4.08 -3.83
C LEU A 2 -16.08 4.44 -3.08
N ARG A 3 -17.09 3.56 -3.13
CA ARG A 3 -18.36 3.74 -2.43
C ARG A 3 -18.17 3.57 -0.92
N GLU A 4 -19.03 4.20 -0.13
CA GLU A 4 -18.98 4.20 1.34
C GLU A 4 -18.97 2.78 1.93
N GLY A 5 -19.70 1.85 1.29
CA GLY A 5 -19.77 0.45 1.72
C GLY A 5 -18.44 -0.31 1.71
N TYR A 6 -17.40 0.18 1.02
CA TYR A 6 -16.09 -0.50 0.99
C TYR A 6 -15.27 -0.30 2.26
N TYR A 7 -15.59 0.71 3.09
CA TYR A 7 -14.88 0.98 4.34
C TYR A 7 -15.59 0.37 5.56
N VAL A 8 -16.86 -0.02 5.39
CA VAL A 8 -17.68 -0.50 6.49
C VAL A 8 -17.05 -1.76 7.10
N LYS A 9 -16.79 -1.70 8.41
CA LYS A 9 -16.12 -2.74 9.22
C LYS A 9 -14.62 -2.94 8.93
N SER A 10 -13.94 -2.01 8.27
CA SER A 10 -12.47 -2.07 8.22
C SER A 10 -11.88 -1.72 9.59
N ASP A 11 -10.94 -2.54 10.06
CA ASP A 11 -10.19 -2.27 11.30
C ASP A 11 -9.01 -1.33 11.08
N ALA A 12 -8.46 -1.26 9.87
CA ALA A 12 -7.32 -0.43 9.52
C ALA A 12 -7.31 -0.05 8.03
N LEU A 13 -6.46 0.92 7.67
CA LEU A 13 -6.30 1.37 6.29
C LEU A 13 -4.82 1.49 5.89
N ILE A 14 -4.44 0.84 4.78
CA ILE A 14 -3.19 1.13 4.06
C ILE A 14 -3.53 1.98 2.85
N VAL A 15 -2.90 3.15 2.73
CA VAL A 15 -3.07 4.03 1.57
C VAL A 15 -1.76 4.12 0.81
N MET A 16 -1.77 3.68 -0.45
CA MET A 16 -0.60 3.71 -1.31
C MET A 16 -0.72 4.81 -2.37
N PHE A 17 0.40 5.48 -2.65
CA PHE A 17 0.53 6.39 -3.78
C PHE A 17 1.88 6.20 -4.47
N ASP A 18 2.01 6.70 -5.68
CA ASP A 18 3.23 6.61 -6.48
C ASP A 18 4.09 7.86 -6.30
N LEU A 19 5.33 7.69 -5.87
CA LEU A 19 6.29 8.79 -5.67
C LEU A 19 6.59 9.57 -6.96
N THR A 20 6.37 8.95 -8.12
CA THR A 20 6.55 9.56 -9.45
C THR A 20 5.31 10.30 -9.95
N SER A 21 4.18 10.25 -9.23
CA SER A 21 2.91 10.85 -9.66
C SER A 21 2.23 11.66 -8.56
N LEU A 22 2.35 13.00 -8.67
CA LEU A 22 1.71 13.94 -7.74
C LEU A 22 0.17 13.81 -7.70
N VAL A 23 -0.44 13.38 -8.81
CA VAL A 23 -1.90 13.15 -8.88
C VAL A 23 -2.29 12.02 -7.92
N THR A 24 -1.50 10.95 -7.83
CA THR A 24 -1.79 9.84 -6.92
C THR A 24 -1.69 10.26 -5.45
N PHE A 25 -0.72 11.11 -5.11
CA PHE A 25 -0.60 11.67 -3.76
C PHE A 25 -1.82 12.52 -3.38
N LYS A 26 -2.29 13.39 -4.30
CA LYS A 26 -3.52 14.17 -4.07
C LYS A 26 -4.75 13.27 -3.88
N ASN A 27 -4.83 12.18 -4.63
CA ASN A 27 -5.93 11.21 -4.50
C ASN A 27 -5.85 10.44 -3.18
N ALA A 28 -4.65 10.04 -2.75
CA ALA A 28 -4.43 9.40 -1.46
C ALA A 28 -4.86 10.31 -0.29
N SER A 29 -4.49 11.59 -0.34
CA SER A 29 -4.94 12.57 0.66
C SER A 29 -6.47 12.68 0.71
N LYS A 30 -7.15 12.75 -0.45
CA LYS A 30 -8.62 12.75 -0.50
C LYS A 30 -9.22 11.48 0.07
N LEU A 31 -8.65 10.32 -0.26
CA LEU A 31 -9.12 9.02 0.23
C LEU A 31 -9.03 8.95 1.76
N ILE A 32 -7.91 9.39 2.35
CA ILE A 32 -7.74 9.47 3.81
C ILE A 32 -8.80 10.37 4.43
N SER A 33 -9.00 11.58 3.90
CA SER A 33 -10.02 12.50 4.43
C SER A 33 -11.43 11.91 4.35
N SER A 34 -11.78 11.26 3.23
CA SER A 34 -13.06 10.58 3.09
C SER A 34 -13.20 9.43 4.08
N TYR A 35 -12.18 8.58 4.20
CA TYR A 35 -12.19 7.46 5.15
C TYR A 35 -12.40 7.93 6.59
N VAL A 36 -11.61 8.90 7.05
CA VAL A 36 -11.72 9.46 8.41
C VAL A 36 -13.10 10.08 8.64
N SER A 37 -13.67 10.73 7.63
CA SER A 37 -15.03 11.29 7.73
C SER A 37 -16.12 10.23 7.90
N PHE A 38 -15.94 9.01 7.41
CA PHE A 38 -16.94 7.94 7.48
C PHE A 38 -16.71 6.98 8.65
N MET A 39 -15.45 6.59 8.88
CA MET A 39 -15.07 5.58 9.86
C MET A 39 -14.65 6.17 11.21
N GLY A 40 -14.38 7.47 11.27
CA GLY A 40 -13.78 8.11 12.44
C GLY A 40 -12.25 8.06 12.43
N ASN A 41 -11.67 8.48 13.54
CA ASN A 41 -10.25 8.79 13.67
C ASN A 41 -9.50 7.74 14.53
N ASP A 42 -10.21 6.72 15.00
CA ASP A 42 -9.73 5.69 15.93
C ASP A 42 -8.99 4.55 15.22
N LYS A 43 -9.31 4.31 13.94
CA LYS A 43 -8.72 3.23 13.16
C LYS A 43 -7.31 3.60 12.68
N PRO A 44 -6.30 2.71 12.85
CA PRO A 44 -4.94 3.00 12.41
C PRO A 44 -4.86 3.09 10.87
N ILE A 45 -4.08 4.07 10.41
CA ILE A 45 -3.85 4.35 9.00
C ILE A 45 -2.34 4.38 8.75
N VAL A 46 -1.86 3.76 7.68
CA VAL A 46 -0.47 3.88 7.23
C VAL A 46 -0.44 4.41 5.80
N LEU A 47 0.34 5.46 5.58
CA LEU A 47 0.59 6.02 4.25
C LEU A 47 1.86 5.40 3.64
N CYS A 48 1.77 4.95 2.40
CA CYS A 48 2.87 4.29 1.69
C CYS A 48 3.22 5.00 0.38
N GLY A 49 4.48 5.40 0.23
CA GLY A 49 5.05 5.89 -1.02
C GLY A 49 5.67 4.75 -1.81
N THR A 50 5.03 4.33 -2.90
CA THR A 50 5.49 3.27 -3.79
C THR A 50 6.50 3.79 -4.82
N LYS A 51 7.28 2.88 -5.40
CA LYS A 51 8.30 3.15 -6.43
C LYS A 51 9.47 4.01 -5.92
N CYS A 52 9.87 3.81 -4.67
CA CYS A 52 11.02 4.53 -4.09
C CYS A 52 12.36 4.21 -4.76
N ASP A 53 12.42 3.15 -5.57
CA ASP A 53 13.55 2.81 -6.42
C ASP A 53 13.73 3.77 -7.62
N ILE A 54 12.69 4.53 -7.99
CA ILE A 54 12.75 5.47 -9.11
C ILE A 54 13.30 6.82 -8.65
N LYS A 55 14.46 7.22 -9.21
CA LYS A 55 15.15 8.47 -8.85
C LYS A 55 14.35 9.74 -9.17
N THR A 56 13.58 9.73 -10.27
CA THR A 56 12.82 10.90 -10.76
C THR A 56 11.47 11.03 -10.05
N ARG A 57 11.48 11.18 -8.72
CA ARG A 57 10.26 11.36 -7.93
C ARG A 57 9.67 12.77 -8.10
N LYS A 58 8.34 12.87 -8.13
CA LYS A 58 7.59 14.12 -8.21
C LYS A 58 7.03 14.57 -6.86
N VAL A 59 6.82 13.64 -5.93
CA VAL A 59 6.35 13.95 -4.57
C VAL A 59 7.57 14.10 -3.65
N THR A 60 7.73 15.29 -3.08
CA THR A 60 8.91 15.61 -2.25
C THR A 60 8.74 15.11 -0.82
N ASN A 61 9.86 14.87 -0.15
CA ASN A 61 9.87 14.45 1.26
C ASN A 61 9.22 15.50 2.16
N THR A 62 9.36 16.79 1.85
CA THR A 62 8.72 17.88 2.60
C THR A 62 7.20 17.77 2.56
N MET A 63 6.61 17.58 1.36
CA MET A 63 5.15 17.42 1.22
C MET A 63 4.62 16.24 2.03
N ILE A 64 5.36 15.14 2.04
CA ILE A 64 4.99 13.92 2.75
C ILE A 64 5.13 14.12 4.26
N ARG A 65 6.23 14.73 4.70
CA ARG A 65 6.48 15.06 6.12
C ARG A 65 5.39 15.97 6.66
N ASP A 66 5.07 17.05 5.95
CA ASP A 66 4.04 18.01 6.37
C ASP A 66 2.68 17.33 6.47
N PHE A 67 2.34 16.48 5.49
CA PHE A 67 1.11 15.70 5.52
C PHE A 67 1.09 14.70 6.70
N SER A 68 2.16 13.94 6.88
CA SER A 68 2.30 12.92 7.93
C SER A 68 2.17 13.54 9.33
N ILE A 69 2.83 14.67 9.59
CA ILE A 69 2.75 15.40 10.86
C ILE A 69 1.35 15.98 11.06
N LYS A 70 0.80 16.65 10.03
CA LYS A 70 -0.52 17.29 10.12
C LYS A 70 -1.63 16.30 10.46
N HIS A 71 -1.56 15.10 9.90
CA HIS A 71 -2.59 14.07 10.09
C HIS A 71 -2.23 13.05 11.16
N ASN A 72 -1.03 13.14 11.76
CA ASN A 72 -0.48 12.13 12.68
C ASN A 72 -0.51 10.71 12.09
N ILE A 73 -0.17 10.57 10.80
CA ILE A 73 -0.20 9.30 10.07
C ILE A 73 1.23 8.84 9.81
N PRO A 74 1.63 7.63 10.22
CA PRO A 74 2.93 7.06 9.89
C PRO A 74 3.10 6.90 8.38
N TYR A 75 4.32 7.13 7.90
CA TYR A 75 4.69 7.03 6.49
C TYR A 75 5.81 6.02 6.26
N VAL A 76 5.70 5.22 5.20
CA VAL A 76 6.71 4.24 4.78
C VAL A 76 6.95 4.33 3.27
N GLU A 77 8.22 4.29 2.86
CA GLU A 77 8.59 4.09 1.45
C GLU A 77 8.77 2.62 1.14
N ILE A 78 8.13 2.18 0.05
CA ILE A 78 8.14 0.79 -0.41
C ILE A 78 8.50 0.70 -1.90
N SER A 79 9.09 -0.42 -2.29
CA SER A 79 9.20 -0.80 -3.69
C SER A 79 8.73 -2.23 -3.88
N SER A 80 7.62 -2.39 -4.61
CA SER A 80 7.13 -3.69 -5.05
C SER A 80 8.07 -4.36 -6.06
N LYS A 81 8.99 -3.61 -6.67
CA LYS A 81 9.96 -4.16 -7.64
C LYS A 81 11.09 -4.93 -6.96
N SER A 82 11.60 -4.38 -5.86
CA SER A 82 12.72 -4.97 -5.12
C SER A 82 12.29 -5.61 -3.80
N ASN A 83 10.99 -5.75 -3.56
CA ASN A 83 10.42 -6.16 -2.27
C ASN A 83 11.04 -5.37 -1.11
N TYR A 84 11.26 -4.07 -1.31
CA TYR A 84 11.84 -3.21 -0.28
C TYR A 84 10.74 -2.72 0.67
N HIS A 85 10.90 -3.03 1.97
CA HIS A 85 10.03 -2.56 3.06
C HIS A 85 8.54 -2.93 2.91
N PHE A 86 8.18 -3.91 2.09
CA PHE A 86 6.78 -4.28 1.87
C PHE A 86 6.10 -4.78 3.17
N GLU A 87 6.90 -5.34 4.08
CA GLU A 87 6.48 -5.87 5.36
C GLU A 87 6.16 -4.77 6.39
N LYS A 88 6.86 -3.62 6.30
CA LYS A 88 6.79 -2.56 7.33
C LYS A 88 5.39 -1.95 7.51
N PRO A 89 4.63 -1.62 6.46
CA PRO A 89 3.27 -1.10 6.62
C PRO A 89 2.35 -2.07 7.34
N LEU A 90 2.46 -3.36 7.01
CA LEU A 90 1.63 -4.39 7.59
C LEU A 90 2.00 -4.63 9.06
N VAL A 91 3.30 -4.78 9.38
CA VAL A 91 3.75 -4.87 10.78
C VAL A 91 3.27 -3.66 11.58
N ARG A 92 3.40 -2.44 11.05
CA ARG A 92 2.98 -1.22 11.75
C ARG A 92 1.49 -1.27 12.10
N LEU A 93 0.63 -1.60 11.14
CA LEU A 93 -0.80 -1.73 11.41
C LEU A 93 -1.11 -2.83 12.43
N MET A 94 -0.45 -3.98 12.33
CA MET A 94 -0.71 -5.09 13.25
C MET A 94 -0.30 -4.73 14.68
N LYS A 95 0.78 -3.98 14.87
CA LYS A 95 1.17 -3.45 16.19
C LYS A 95 0.13 -2.49 16.73
N ASP A 96 -0.34 -1.54 15.91
CA ASP A 96 -1.33 -0.56 16.31
C ASP A 96 -2.70 -1.22 16.63
N LEU A 97 -3.09 -2.28 15.89
CA LEU A 97 -4.34 -3.02 16.09
C LEU A 97 -4.33 -3.95 17.31
N THR A 98 -3.21 -4.63 17.57
CA THR A 98 -3.14 -5.67 18.61
C THR A 98 -2.54 -5.17 19.93
N GLY A 99 -1.87 -4.01 19.92
CA GLY A 99 -1.11 -3.49 21.05
C GLY A 99 0.17 -4.27 21.37
N LYS A 100 0.62 -5.18 20.50
CA LYS A 100 1.82 -6.00 20.72
C LYS A 100 3.02 -5.42 19.96
N GLU A 101 4.10 -5.11 20.67
CA GLU A 101 5.29 -4.50 20.06
C GLU A 101 6.24 -5.51 19.40
N ASP A 102 6.17 -6.78 19.78
CA ASP A 102 7.07 -7.88 19.38
C ASP A 102 6.61 -8.61 18.10
N LEU A 103 5.65 -8.04 17.37
CA LEU A 103 5.17 -8.61 16.12
C LEU A 103 6.21 -8.53 15.00
N THR A 104 6.42 -9.68 14.37
CA THR A 104 7.22 -9.85 13.16
C THR A 104 6.40 -10.60 12.11
N LEU A 105 6.59 -10.24 10.85
CA LEU A 105 6.03 -11.00 9.73
C LEU A 105 6.97 -12.15 9.43
N PHE A 106 6.47 -13.37 9.58
CA PHE A 106 7.14 -14.56 9.07
C PHE A 106 6.79 -14.71 7.60
N VAL A 107 7.81 -14.60 6.76
CA VAL A 107 7.71 -14.95 5.34
C VAL A 107 8.40 -16.29 5.23
N ASP A 108 7.63 -17.36 5.08
CA ASP A 108 8.20 -18.63 4.65
C ASP A 108 8.89 -18.37 3.31
N GLU A 109 10.17 -18.73 3.17
CA GLU A 109 10.83 -18.68 1.88
C GLU A 109 10.05 -19.57 0.92
N GLU A 110 9.18 -18.97 0.09
CA GLU A 110 8.42 -19.71 -0.88
C GLU A 110 9.41 -20.41 -1.81
N LYS A 111 9.32 -21.74 -1.88
CA LYS A 111 9.84 -22.50 -3.01
C LYS A 111 9.38 -21.76 -4.29
N PRO A 112 10.28 -21.56 -5.27
CA PRO A 112 9.94 -20.78 -6.46
C PRO A 112 8.61 -21.28 -7.03
N VAL A 113 7.65 -20.36 -7.15
CA VAL A 113 6.37 -20.62 -7.80
C VAL A 113 6.69 -21.09 -9.21
N VAL A 114 6.62 -22.41 -9.44
CA VAL A 114 6.71 -22.99 -10.77
C VAL A 114 5.43 -22.57 -11.46
N ILE A 115 5.48 -21.46 -12.19
CA ILE A 115 4.40 -21.06 -13.09
C ILE A 115 4.25 -22.23 -14.05
N PRO A 116 3.08 -22.93 -14.09
CA PRO A 116 2.86 -23.91 -15.13
C PRO A 116 3.04 -23.18 -16.45
N THR A 117 4.03 -23.58 -17.24
CA THR A 117 4.19 -23.05 -18.58
C THR A 117 2.84 -23.25 -19.26
N LEU A 118 2.16 -22.15 -19.59
CA LEU A 118 1.03 -22.21 -20.49
C LEU A 118 1.51 -23.01 -21.71
N PRO A 119 0.73 -24.01 -22.18
CA PRO A 119 1.07 -24.68 -23.42
C PRO A 119 1.33 -23.58 -24.45
N THR A 120 2.54 -23.54 -25.00
CA THR A 120 2.84 -22.69 -26.14
C THR A 120 1.83 -23.06 -27.22
N ASP A 121 0.94 -22.12 -27.53
CA ASP A 121 -0.12 -22.29 -28.52
C ASP A 121 0.49 -22.57 -29.90
N GLU A 122 0.69 -23.85 -30.22
CA GLU A 122 0.88 -24.34 -31.60
C GLU A 122 -0.37 -25.10 -32.11
N GLY A 123 -1.53 -24.93 -31.46
CA GLY A 123 -2.74 -25.72 -31.76
C GLY A 123 -3.98 -24.98 -32.28
N TRP A 124 -4.05 -23.65 -32.22
CA TRP A 124 -5.33 -22.92 -32.42
C TRP A 124 -5.63 -22.44 -33.84
N CYS A 125 -4.85 -22.81 -34.86
CA CYS A 125 -5.06 -22.32 -36.23
C CYS A 125 -5.94 -23.18 -37.14
N ASN A 126 -6.60 -24.25 -36.67
CA ASN A 126 -7.39 -25.15 -37.57
C ASN A 126 -8.86 -25.34 -37.18
N LEU A 127 -9.51 -24.31 -36.64
CA LEU A 127 -10.97 -24.26 -36.53
C LEU A 127 -11.47 -22.86 -36.89
N PHE A 128 -11.46 -22.52 -38.19
CA PHE A 128 -12.47 -21.78 -38.96
C PHE A 128 -12.07 -21.76 -40.44
#